data_AF-A0A497TP18-F1
#
_entry.id   AF-A0A497TP18-F1
#
_cell.length_a   1.000
_cell.length_b   1.000
_cell.length_c   1.000
_cell.angle_alpha   90.00
_cell.angle_beta   90.00
_cell.angle_gamma   90.00
#
_symmetry.space_group_name_H-M   'P 1'
#
loop_
_entity.id
_entity.type
_entity.pdbx_description
1 polymer ?
#
loop_
_entity_poly.entity_id
_entity_poly.type
_entity_poly.pdbx_seq_one_letter_code
_entity_poly.pdbx_strand_id
1 'polypeptide(L)' 'MQMILGLGVGAMLIALFIWFLPIVLILRSDKTSGMEKLFWLLAVLFVSWFAWILYALLAPLEKKAS' A
#
# COMPACT_ATOMS: atom_id res chain seq x y z
N MET A 1 0.13 -16.34 -25.14
CA MET A 1 -0.33 -15.01 -24.70
C MET A 1 -1.35 -15.10 -23.57
N GLN A 2 -2.51 -15.75 -23.77
CA GLN A 2 -3.59 -15.78 -22.76
C GLN A 2 -3.19 -16.38 -21.40
N MET A 3 -2.37 -17.44 -21.37
CA MET A 3 -1.90 -18.02 -20.10
C MET A 3 -0.99 -17.09 -19.30
N ILE A 4 -0.13 -16.31 -19.98
CA ILE A 4 0.76 -15.34 -19.33
C ILE A 4 -0.07 -14.19 -18.72
N LEU A 5 -1.09 -13.73 -19.45
CA LEU A 5 -2.02 -12.73 -18.93
C LEU A 5 -2.79 -13.24 -17.70
N GLY A 6 -3.26 -14.49 -17.74
CA GLY A 6 -3.94 -15.12 -16.60
C GLY A 6 -3.07 -15.21 -15.35
N LEU A 7 -1.79 -15.61 -15.51
CA LEU A 7 -0.83 -15.64 -14.41
C LEU A 7 -0.51 -14.23 -13.88
N GLY A 8 -0.36 -13.25 -14.77
CA GLY A 8 -0.11 -11.86 -14.39
C GLY A 8 -1.25 -11.28 -13.54
N VAL A 9 -2.49 -11.47 -13.97
CA VAL A 9 -3.67 -11.03 -13.21
C VAL A 9 -3.76 -11.73 -11.85
N GLY A 10 -3.54 -13.05 -11.81
CA GLY A 10 -3.53 -13.81 -10.56
C GLY A 10 -2.49 -13.29 -9.56
N ALA A 11 -1.27 -13.04 -10.03
CA ALA A 11 -0.20 -12.47 -9.20
C ALA A 11 -0.53 -11.07 -8.67
N MET A 12 -1.14 -10.21 -9.49
CA MET A 12 -1.58 -8.87 -9.05
C MET A 12 -2.66 -8.93 -7.97
N LEU A 13 -3.62 -9.85 -8.10
CA LEU A 13 -4.67 -10.04 -7.09
C LEU A 13 -4.09 -10.54 -5.76
N ILE A 14 -3.14 -11.48 -5.82
CA ILE A 14 -2.44 -11.98 -4.62
C ILE A 14 -1.64 -10.86 -3.95
N ALA A 15 -0.90 -10.06 -4.74
CA ALA A 15 -0.14 -8.93 -4.22
C ALA A 15 -1.06 -7.90 -3.55
N LEU A 16 -2.18 -7.56 -4.17
CA LEU A 16 -3.18 -6.64 -3.62
C LEU A 16 -3.78 -7.19 -2.31
N PHE A 17 -4.07 -8.49 -2.25
CA PHE A 17 -4.60 -9.14 -1.06
C PHE A 17 -3.59 -9.11 0.10
N ILE A 18 -2.33 -9.46 -0.15
CA ILE A 18 -1.25 -9.40 0.85
C ILE A 18 -1.04 -7.96 1.33
N TRP A 19 -1.09 -7.00 0.41
CA TRP A 19 -0.95 -5.58 0.74
C TRP A 19 -2.08 -5.07 1.65
N PHE A 20 -3.32 -5.55 1.47
CA PHE A 20 -4.47 -5.17 2.29
C PHE A 20 -4.56 -5.95 3.62
N LEU A 21 -3.88 -7.09 3.73
CA LEU A 21 -3.88 -7.95 4.91
C LEU A 21 -3.62 -7.22 6.24
N PRO A 22 -2.60 -6.37 6.41
CA PRO A 22 -2.35 -5.67 7.68
C PRO A 22 -3.54 -4.81 8.13
N ILE A 23 -4.27 -4.19 7.21
CA ILE A 23 -5.47 -3.41 7.50
C ILE A 23 -6.56 -4.32 8.09
N VAL A 24 -6.81 -5.46 7.44
CA VAL A 24 -7.79 -6.45 7.91
C VAL A 24 -7.41 -7.02 9.28
N LEU A 25 -6.12 -7.31 9.49
CA LEU A 25 -5.60 -7.83 10.76
C LEU A 25 -5.81 -6.82 11.89
N ILE A 26 -5.55 -5.53 11.67
CA ILE A 26 -5.79 -4.49 12.67
C ILE A 26 -7.29 -4.34 12.95
N LEU A 27 -8.14 -4.34 11.92
CA LEU A 27 -9.59 -4.23 12.09
C LEU A 27 -10.16 -5.37 12.92
N ARG A 28 -9.74 -6.61 12.66
CA ARG A 28 -10.20 -7.82 13.37
C ARG A 28 -9.52 -8.06 14.72
N SER A 29 -8.43 -7.36 15.01
CA SER A 29 -7.70 -7.54 16.26
C SER A 29 -8.48 -6.96 17.42
N ASP A 30 -8.64 -7.76 18.48
CA ASP A 30 -9.19 -7.31 19.77
C ASP A 30 -8.12 -6.66 20.66
N LYS A 31 -6.86 -6.57 20.19
CA LYS A 31 -5.74 -5.98 20.96
C LYS A 31 -5.80 -4.46 21.06
N THR A 32 -6.50 -3.79 20.15
CA THR A 32 -6.62 -2.33 20.09
C THR A 32 -8.09 -1.96 19.92
N SER A 33 -8.51 -0.83 20.49
CA SER A 33 -9.91 -0.39 20.43
C SER A 33 -10.04 1.13 20.24
N GLY A 34 -11.21 1.57 19.76
CA GLY A 34 -11.54 2.98 19.58
C GLY A 34 -10.50 3.76 18.77
N MET A 35 -9.99 4.86 19.36
CA MET A 35 -9.03 5.77 18.73
C MET A 35 -7.66 5.15 18.49
N GLU A 36 -7.23 4.20 19.33
CA GLU A 36 -5.94 3.53 19.16
C GLU A 36 -5.93 2.73 17.86
N LYS A 37 -7.01 2.00 17.58
CA LYS A 37 -7.17 1.25 16.34
C LYS A 37 -7.11 2.17 15.11
N LEU A 38 -7.74 3.35 15.19
CA LEU A 38 -7.69 4.35 14.12
C LEU A 38 -6.26 4.87 13.88
N PHE A 39 -5.49 5.12 14.95
CA PHE A 39 -4.08 5.50 14.84
C PHE A 39 -3.24 4.44 14.13
N TRP A 40 -3.42 3.16 14.47
CA TRP A 40 -2.70 2.07 13.82
C TRP A 40 -3.05 1.91 12.34
N LEU A 41 -4.32 2.08 11.98
CA LEU A 41 -4.75 2.08 10.58
C LEU A 41 -4.13 3.24 9.79
N LEU A 42 -4.13 4.44 10.39
CA LEU A 42 -3.53 5.62 9.78
C LEU A 42 -2.01 5.43 9.61
N ALA A 43 -1.33 4.89 10.61
CA ALA A 43 0.10 4.61 10.54
C ALA A 43 0.44 3.62 9.41
N VAL A 44 -0.30 2.51 9.29
CA VAL A 44 -0.09 1.53 8.20
C VAL A 44 -0.35 2.14 6.83
N LEU A 45 -1.40 2.96 6.70
CA LEU A 45 -1.72 3.65 5.45
C LEU A 45 -0.60 4.62 5.06
N PHE A 46 -0.12 5.42 6.02
CA PHE A 46 0.98 6.35 5.80
C PHE A 46 2.23 5.60 5.37
N VAL A 47 2.74 4.63 6.14
CA VAL A 47 3.98 3.92 5.81
C VAL A 47 3.90 3.22 4.45
N SER A 48 2.74 2.68 4.08
CA SER A 48 2.54 2.00 2.79
C SER A 48 2.66 2.94 1.59
N TRP A 49 2.23 4.21 1.74
CA TRP A 49 2.15 5.18 0.63
C TRP A 49 3.13 6.35 0.76
N PHE A 50 3.86 6.44 1.87
CA PHE A 50 4.75 7.57 2.20
C PHE A 50 5.85 7.76 1.17
N ALA A 51 6.40 6.66 0.62
CA ALA A 51 7.42 6.73 -0.42
C ALA A 51 6.95 7.49 -1.67
N TRP A 52 5.65 7.39 -2.03
CA TRP A 52 5.09 8.13 -3.15
C TRP A 52 4.97 9.63 -2.86
N ILE A 53 4.60 9.98 -1.63
CA ILE A 53 4.55 11.39 -1.19
C ILE A 53 5.96 11.99 -1.20
N LEU A 54 6.95 11.26 -0.68
CA LEU A 54 8.36 11.66 -0.76
C LEU A 54 8.84 11.79 -2.19
N TYR A 55 8.47 10.86 -3.08
CA TYR A 55 8.77 10.96 -4.50
C TYR A 55 8.14 12.22 -5.10
N ALA A 56 6.86 12.51 -4.85
CA ALA A 56 6.23 13.72 -5.36
C ALA A 56 6.90 15.01 -4.84
N LEU A 57 7.44 15.00 -3.63
CA LEU A 57 8.09 16.15 -3.01
C LEU A 57 9.57 16.31 -3.42
N LEU A 58 10.31 15.20 -3.52
CA LEU A 58 11.76 15.17 -3.77
C LEU A 58 12.11 14.95 -5.24
N ALA A 59 11.20 14.40 -6.05
CA ALA A 59 11.46 14.21 -7.46
C ALA A 59 11.66 15.57 -8.11
N PRO A 60 12.79 15.77 -8.81
CA PRO A 60 13.08 17.02 -9.47
C PRO A 60 12.03 17.31 -10.54
N LEU A 61 11.44 18.51 -10.49
CA LEU A 61 10.46 18.98 -11.47
C LEU A 61 11.13 19.45 -12.79
N GLU A 62 12.45 19.59 -12.80
CA GLU A 62 13.20 19.98 -13.99
C GLU A 62 13.33 18.80 -14.96
N LYS A 63 12.89 19.00 -16.21
CA LYS A 63 13.36 18.15 -17.31
C LYS A 63 14.87 18.26 -17.35
N LYS A 64 15.60 17.14 -17.23
CA LYS A 64 17.01 17.08 -17.61
C LYS A 64 17.14 17.77 -18.96
N ALA A 65 17.84 18.91 -18.99
CA ALA A 65 18.25 19.54 -20.24
C ALA A 65 19.06 18.47 -21.00
N SER A 66 18.52 18.08 -22.17
CA SER A 66 19.12 17.15 -23.11
C SER A 66 20.45 17.67 -23.64
#